data_AF-A0A916YRA0-F1
#
_entry.id   AF-A0A916YRA0-F1
#
_cell.length_a   1.000
_cell.length_b   1.000
_cell.length_c   1.000
_cell.angle_alpha   90.00
_cell.angle_beta   90.00
_cell.angle_gamma   90.00
#
_symmetry.space_group_name_H-M   'P 1'
#
loop_
_entity.id
_entity.type
_entity.pdbx_description
1 polymer ?
#
loop_
_entity_poly.entity_id
_entity_poly.type
_entity_poly.pdbx_seq_one_letter_code
_entity_poly.pdbx_strand_id
1 'polypeptide(L)'
;MIHYFHSIMKQQEFWTDYYWMTEEDRSYPALADNPVELRLSEGSALLVDIEEELMDVTLLLSGRLDGEPVQLGWDDQVHFHPYVFRWAELEAISKHLRAEDPDAGFIPFLLLYRFAAITQQDDLNHIRSTVEAAWRSLDLYSEGEIQAFIKQTIRPLDNAVWTLHPRFGWVLEGEAYTLRHAGNEEFPYDDLQKLLNQADA
;
A
#
# COMPACT_ATOMS: atom_id res chain seq x y z
N MET A 1 10.89 -16.96 -1.09
CA MET A 1 9.89 -16.35 -2.00
C MET A 1 10.12 -14.84 -2.15
N ILE A 2 10.36 -14.12 -1.04
CA ILE A 2 10.72 -12.67 -1.02
C ILE A 2 11.92 -12.31 -1.94
N HIS A 3 12.95 -13.15 -2.01
CA HIS A 3 14.13 -12.89 -2.86
C HIS A 3 13.85 -12.73 -4.37
N TYR A 4 12.74 -13.25 -4.90
CA TYR A 4 12.44 -13.20 -6.33
C TYR A 4 11.82 -11.85 -6.73
N PHE A 5 10.85 -11.34 -5.95
CA PHE A 5 10.26 -10.01 -6.15
C PHE A 5 11.28 -8.89 -5.96
N HIS A 6 12.23 -9.07 -5.04
CA HIS A 6 13.33 -8.12 -4.84
C HIS A 6 14.15 -7.88 -6.11
N SER A 7 14.16 -8.78 -7.10
CA SER A 7 14.88 -8.55 -8.35
C SER A 7 14.14 -7.62 -9.31
N ILE A 8 12.81 -7.65 -9.33
CA ILE A 8 11.97 -6.78 -10.16
C ILE A 8 11.82 -5.40 -9.52
N MET A 9 11.61 -5.36 -8.20
CA MET A 9 11.49 -4.11 -7.44
C MET A 9 12.81 -3.32 -7.33
N LYS A 10 13.91 -3.88 -7.85
CA LYS A 10 15.19 -3.19 -8.06
C LYS A 10 15.36 -2.62 -9.46
N GLN A 11 14.37 -2.80 -10.35
CA GLN A 11 14.37 -2.22 -11.69
C GLN A 11 13.70 -0.85 -11.63
N GLN A 12 14.27 0.11 -12.35
CA GLN A 12 13.78 1.49 -12.37
C GLN A 12 12.39 1.55 -13.03
N GLU A 13 12.19 0.76 -14.07
CA GLU A 13 10.97 0.70 -14.88
C GLU A 13 9.79 0.16 -14.06
N PHE A 14 10.03 -0.79 -13.16
CA PHE A 14 8.97 -1.36 -12.34
C PHE A 14 8.20 -0.29 -11.55
N TRP A 15 8.88 0.64 -10.89
CA TRP A 15 8.18 1.63 -10.09
C TRP A 15 7.53 2.74 -10.91
N THR A 16 8.11 3.10 -12.06
CA THR A 16 7.42 4.04 -12.96
C THR A 16 6.14 3.43 -13.49
N ASP A 17 6.13 2.13 -13.75
CA ASP A 17 4.97 1.42 -14.29
C ASP A 17 3.95 1.15 -13.19
N TYR A 18 4.39 0.74 -12.00
CA TYR A 18 3.55 0.52 -10.81
C TYR A 18 2.78 1.77 -10.35
N TYR A 19 3.38 2.95 -10.55
CA TYR A 19 2.73 4.24 -10.27
C TYR A 19 2.13 4.90 -11.52
N TRP A 20 2.08 4.17 -12.64
CA TRP A 20 1.55 4.62 -13.94
C TRP A 20 2.08 6.00 -14.36
N MET A 21 3.39 6.16 -14.25
CA MET A 21 4.12 7.35 -14.69
C MET A 21 4.52 7.28 -16.16
N THR A 22 4.39 6.11 -16.77
CA THR A 22 4.64 5.88 -18.19
C THR A 22 3.46 5.16 -18.84
N GLU A 23 3.27 5.38 -20.14
CA GLU A 23 2.29 4.67 -20.98
C GLU A 23 2.93 3.48 -21.70
N GLU A 24 3.96 2.88 -21.09
CA GLU A 24 4.73 1.80 -21.70
C GLU A 24 4.06 0.47 -21.41
N ASP A 25 3.71 -0.29 -22.45
CA ASP A 25 3.12 -1.62 -22.34
C ASP A 25 4.20 -2.65 -21.96
N ARG A 26 4.61 -2.67 -20.69
CA ARG A 26 5.54 -3.68 -20.13
C ARG A 26 4.77 -4.74 -19.36
N SER A 27 5.27 -5.97 -19.45
CA SER A 27 4.77 -7.10 -18.69
C SER A 27 5.87 -7.65 -17.78
N TYR A 28 5.46 -8.10 -16.59
CA TYR A 28 6.27 -8.68 -15.54
C TYR A 28 5.76 -10.09 -15.21
N PRO A 29 6.07 -11.12 -16.05
CA PRO A 29 5.49 -12.47 -15.90
C PRO A 29 5.77 -13.16 -14.55
N ALA A 30 6.74 -12.67 -13.79
CA ALA A 30 7.04 -13.12 -12.44
C ALA A 30 5.97 -12.77 -11.40
N LEU A 31 5.09 -11.81 -11.72
CA LEU A 31 3.98 -11.37 -10.88
C LEU A 31 2.71 -12.20 -11.13
N ALA A 32 2.62 -12.88 -12.28
CA ALA A 32 1.46 -13.70 -12.62
C ALA A 32 1.18 -14.77 -11.55
N ASP A 33 -0.04 -14.74 -11.00
CA ASP A 33 -0.53 -15.62 -9.92
C ASP A 33 0.39 -15.66 -8.68
N ASN A 34 1.16 -14.59 -8.46
CA ASN A 34 2.20 -14.55 -7.44
C ASN A 34 2.15 -13.20 -6.71
N PRO A 35 1.23 -13.04 -5.75
CA PRO A 35 1.12 -11.81 -4.99
C PRO A 35 2.33 -11.64 -4.06
N VAL A 36 2.70 -10.39 -3.81
CA VAL A 36 3.78 -10.04 -2.88
C VAL A 36 3.26 -10.19 -1.45
N GLU A 37 3.72 -11.23 -0.75
CA GLU A 37 3.36 -11.48 0.64
C GLU A 37 4.19 -10.60 1.61
N LEU A 38 3.50 -9.73 2.34
CA LEU A 38 4.03 -8.90 3.41
C LEU A 38 3.52 -9.45 4.75
N ARG A 39 4.32 -10.34 5.37
CA ARG A 39 3.91 -11.07 6.58
C ARG A 39 4.16 -10.24 7.84
N LEU A 40 3.13 -10.03 8.65
CA LEU A 40 3.25 -9.34 9.94
C LEU A 40 3.38 -10.32 11.12
N SER A 41 2.78 -11.50 11.03
CA SER A 41 2.89 -12.54 12.05
C SER A 41 2.68 -13.95 11.49
N GLU A 42 2.84 -14.97 12.33
CA GLU A 42 2.44 -16.34 11.99
C GLU A 42 0.91 -16.41 11.81
N GLY A 43 0.45 -16.34 10.55
CA GLY A 43 -0.95 -16.50 10.17
C GLY A 43 -1.69 -15.21 9.81
N SER A 44 -0.98 -14.08 9.65
CA SER A 44 -1.55 -12.84 9.11
C SER A 44 -0.55 -12.12 8.20
N ALA A 45 -0.99 -11.83 6.98
CA ALA A 45 -0.20 -11.13 5.97
C ALA A 45 -1.08 -10.19 5.15
N LEU A 46 -0.45 -9.12 4.65
CA LEU A 46 -0.99 -8.37 3.53
C LEU A 46 -0.43 -8.98 2.25
N LEU A 47 -1.27 -9.17 1.24
CA LEU A 47 -0.84 -9.57 -0.09
C LEU A 47 -1.06 -8.38 -1.02
N VAL A 48 -0.02 -8.00 -1.74
CA VAL A 48 -0.14 -7.04 -2.86
C VAL A 48 -0.15 -7.87 -4.13
N ASP A 49 -1.34 -8.11 -4.65
CA ASP A 49 -1.54 -8.81 -5.92
C ASP A 49 -1.38 -7.80 -7.05
N ILE A 50 -0.45 -8.08 -7.95
CA ILE A 50 -0.03 -7.17 -9.01
C ILE A 50 -0.17 -7.94 -10.31
N GLU A 51 -1.07 -7.52 -11.18
CA GLU A 51 -1.20 -8.16 -12.49
C GLU A 51 0.11 -7.99 -13.28
N GLU A 52 0.45 -8.97 -14.12
CA GLU A 52 1.71 -8.94 -14.87
C GLU A 52 1.83 -7.70 -15.78
N GLU A 53 0.73 -7.18 -16.30
CA GLU A 53 0.68 -5.96 -17.13
C GLU A 53 0.45 -4.67 -16.31
N LEU A 54 0.42 -4.77 -14.97
CA LEU A 54 0.18 -3.65 -14.05
C LEU A 54 -1.13 -2.89 -14.31
N MET A 55 -2.12 -3.54 -14.94
CA MET A 55 -3.44 -2.93 -15.19
C MET A 55 -4.31 -2.92 -13.93
N ASP A 56 -4.15 -3.91 -13.06
CA ASP A 56 -4.75 -3.94 -11.74
C ASP A 56 -3.71 -4.24 -10.66
N VAL A 57 -3.91 -3.60 -9.51
CA VAL A 57 -3.13 -3.87 -8.31
C VAL A 57 -4.07 -3.88 -7.12
N THR A 58 -4.21 -5.06 -6.52
CA THR A 58 -5.17 -5.36 -5.47
C THR A 58 -4.47 -5.63 -4.14
N LEU A 59 -5.00 -5.04 -3.07
CA LEU A 59 -4.57 -5.30 -1.71
C LEU A 59 -5.51 -6.32 -1.07
N LEU A 60 -4.94 -7.44 -0.63
CA LEU A 60 -5.66 -8.51 0.05
C LEU A 60 -5.16 -8.65 1.49
N LEU A 61 -6.08 -9.05 2.36
CA LEU A 61 -5.81 -9.52 3.71
C LEU A 61 -5.82 -11.04 3.70
N SER A 62 -4.66 -11.66 3.98
CA SER A 62 -4.60 -13.09 4.26
C SER A 62 -4.71 -13.31 5.77
N GLY A 63 -5.82 -13.91 6.20
CA GLY A 63 -6.10 -14.23 7.59
C GLY A 63 -6.69 -15.64 7.72
N ARG A 64 -6.07 -16.45 8.59
CA ARG A 64 -6.30 -17.90 8.85
C ARG A 64 -5.61 -18.79 7.82
N LEU A 65 -4.87 -19.78 8.32
CA LEU A 65 -4.03 -20.74 7.58
C LEU A 65 -4.71 -21.44 6.38
N ASP A 66 -6.04 -21.39 6.28
CA ASP A 66 -6.85 -22.11 5.28
C ASP A 66 -7.98 -21.26 4.63
N GLY A 67 -7.99 -19.93 4.84
CA GLY A 67 -9.02 -19.03 4.28
C GLY A 67 -8.59 -18.36 2.98
N GLU A 68 -9.53 -18.14 2.06
CA GLU A 68 -9.28 -17.29 0.88
C GLU A 68 -8.95 -15.85 1.34
N PRO A 69 -7.94 -15.20 0.74
CA PRO A 69 -7.64 -13.80 1.03
C PRO A 69 -8.85 -12.90 0.79
N VAL A 70 -9.03 -11.90 1.65
CA VAL A 70 -10.15 -10.95 1.56
C VAL A 70 -9.64 -9.64 0.98
N GLN A 71 -10.31 -9.13 -0.05
CA GLN A 71 -9.95 -7.85 -0.66
C GLN A 71 -10.20 -6.67 0.29
N LEU A 72 -9.19 -5.83 0.44
CA LEU A 72 -9.26 -4.58 1.20
C LEU A 72 -9.44 -3.36 0.29
N GLY A 73 -8.83 -3.38 -0.90
CA GLY A 73 -8.87 -2.28 -1.85
C GLY A 73 -8.15 -2.68 -3.13
N TRP A 74 -8.36 -1.91 -4.19
CA TRP A 74 -7.71 -2.12 -5.48
C TRP A 74 -7.60 -0.79 -6.19
N ASP A 75 -6.76 -0.74 -7.21
CA ASP A 75 -6.68 0.42 -8.09
C ASP A 75 -6.27 -0.05 -9.49
N ASP A 76 -7.21 0.16 -10.41
CA ASP A 76 -7.24 -0.24 -11.82
C ASP A 76 -7.28 0.99 -12.76
N GLN A 77 -7.08 2.20 -12.22
CA GLN A 77 -7.26 3.50 -12.90
C GLN A 77 -8.67 3.85 -13.39
N VAL A 78 -9.67 2.97 -13.26
CA VAL A 78 -11.02 3.18 -13.81
C VAL A 78 -12.07 3.30 -12.71
N HIS A 79 -12.21 2.29 -11.86
CA HIS A 79 -13.17 2.25 -10.76
C HIS A 79 -12.46 1.83 -9.47
N PHE A 80 -11.42 2.57 -9.13
CA PHE A 80 -10.49 2.26 -8.05
C PHE A 80 -11.09 2.53 -6.66
N HIS A 81 -10.65 1.74 -5.67
CA HIS A 81 -10.89 1.95 -4.22
C HIS A 81 -9.61 1.71 -3.40
N PRO A 82 -8.54 2.50 -3.61
CA PRO A 82 -7.22 2.24 -3.04
C PRO A 82 -7.15 2.59 -1.56
N TYR A 83 -7.98 3.51 -1.07
CA TYR A 83 -7.76 4.11 0.24
C TYR A 83 -8.18 3.18 1.37
N VAL A 84 -7.22 2.44 1.93
CA VAL A 84 -7.43 1.46 3.01
C VAL A 84 -6.81 1.92 4.32
N PHE A 85 -5.59 2.47 4.27
CA PHE A 85 -4.81 2.79 5.45
C PHE A 85 -4.84 4.27 5.81
N ARG A 86 -4.85 4.53 7.11
CA ARG A 86 -4.38 5.81 7.66
C ARG A 86 -2.87 5.92 7.49
N TRP A 87 -2.35 7.14 7.41
CA TRP A 87 -0.89 7.34 7.31
C TRP A 87 -0.12 6.65 8.44
N ALA A 88 -0.57 6.84 9.69
CA ALA A 88 0.04 6.22 10.85
C ALA A 88 0.03 4.67 10.82
N GLU A 89 -0.99 4.06 10.21
CA GLU A 89 -1.08 2.60 10.05
C GLU A 89 -0.05 2.10 9.02
N LEU A 90 0.09 2.80 7.89
CA LEU A 90 1.14 2.50 6.91
C LEU A 90 2.54 2.59 7.54
N GLU A 91 2.80 3.61 8.35
CA GLU A 91 4.09 3.78 9.02
C GLU A 91 4.39 2.65 10.02
N ALA A 92 3.39 2.23 10.80
CA ALA A 92 3.51 1.11 11.73
C ALA A 92 3.82 -0.20 11.00
N ILE A 93 3.01 -0.54 9.98
CA ILE A 93 3.21 -1.74 9.15
C ILE A 93 4.61 -1.71 8.53
N SER A 94 4.99 -0.58 7.94
CA SER A 94 6.27 -0.42 7.28
C SER A 94 7.45 -0.55 8.24
N LYS A 95 7.34 0.01 9.45
CA LYS A 95 8.35 -0.13 10.49
C LYS A 95 8.51 -1.57 10.94
N HIS A 96 7.40 -2.27 11.16
CA HIS A 96 7.37 -3.68 11.52
C HIS A 96 8.05 -4.55 10.46
N LEU A 97 7.63 -4.42 9.20
CA LEU A 97 8.17 -5.20 8.09
C LEU A 97 9.67 -4.97 7.89
N ARG A 98 10.16 -3.74 8.07
CA ARG A 98 11.61 -3.44 8.03
C ARG A 98 12.40 -4.05 9.17
N ALA A 99 11.79 -4.23 10.34
CA ALA A 99 12.45 -4.86 11.46
C ALA A 99 12.60 -6.38 11.22
N GLU A 100 11.57 -7.00 10.64
CA GLU A 100 11.54 -8.43 10.31
C GLU A 100 12.40 -8.78 9.08
N ASP A 101 12.40 -7.92 8.06
CA ASP A 101 13.24 -8.07 6.85
C ASP A 101 13.96 -6.75 6.51
N PRO A 102 15.15 -6.52 7.10
CA PRO A 102 15.95 -5.34 6.81
C PRO A 102 16.39 -5.24 5.33
N ASP A 103 16.53 -6.36 4.63
CA ASP A 103 16.99 -6.41 3.23
C ASP A 103 15.90 -5.89 2.27
N ALA A 104 14.62 -5.97 2.65
CA ALA A 104 13.51 -5.38 1.91
C ALA A 104 13.51 -3.85 1.98
N GLY A 105 14.11 -3.25 3.01
CA GLY A 105 14.21 -1.80 3.15
C GLY A 105 12.85 -1.09 3.01
N PHE A 106 12.75 -0.08 2.16
CA PHE A 106 11.49 0.66 1.93
C PHE A 106 10.60 0.06 0.85
N ILE A 107 10.93 -1.10 0.27
CA ILE A 107 10.09 -1.72 -0.77
C ILE A 107 8.66 -1.97 -0.28
N PRO A 108 8.41 -2.57 0.91
CA PRO A 108 7.04 -2.76 1.40
C PRO A 108 6.29 -1.45 1.62
N PHE A 109 7.00 -0.39 2.05
CA PHE A 109 6.41 0.95 2.17
C PHE A 109 5.92 1.45 0.82
N LEU A 110 6.77 1.39 -0.20
CA LEU A 110 6.46 1.90 -1.54
C LEU A 110 5.38 1.07 -2.23
N LEU A 111 5.23 -0.22 -1.92
CA LEU A 111 4.09 -1.00 -2.41
C LEU A 111 2.79 -0.56 -1.75
N LEU A 112 2.79 -0.46 -0.41
CA LEU A 112 1.58 -0.15 0.36
C LEU A 112 1.18 1.33 0.32
N TYR A 113 2.10 2.23 -0.03
CA TYR A 113 1.87 3.67 -0.04
C TYR A 113 0.68 4.08 -0.91
N ARG A 114 0.47 3.44 -2.07
CA ARG A 114 -0.69 3.71 -2.93
C ARG A 114 -2.03 3.46 -2.23
N PHE A 115 -2.06 2.61 -1.21
CA PHE A 115 -3.26 2.27 -0.46
C PHE A 115 -3.49 3.13 0.79
N ALA A 116 -2.64 4.13 1.03
CA ALA A 116 -2.80 5.07 2.14
C ALA A 116 -3.49 6.36 1.70
N ALA A 117 -4.58 6.73 2.37
CA ALA A 117 -5.18 8.04 2.18
C ALA A 117 -4.37 9.11 2.90
N ILE A 118 -3.98 10.13 2.16
CA ILE A 118 -3.47 11.38 2.72
C ILE A 118 -4.64 12.32 2.88
N THR A 119 -4.90 12.78 4.09
CA THR A 119 -6.02 13.66 4.45
C THR A 119 -5.50 14.99 4.99
N GLN A 120 -6.39 15.95 5.22
CA GLN A 120 -6.05 17.21 5.87
C GLN A 120 -5.61 17.05 7.33
N GLN A 121 -5.83 15.87 7.94
CA GLN A 121 -5.41 15.57 9.30
C GLN A 121 -3.92 15.20 9.38
N ASP A 122 -3.29 14.89 8.24
CA ASP A 122 -1.92 14.39 8.19
C ASP A 122 -0.89 15.53 8.04
N ASP A 123 0.31 15.33 8.59
CA ASP A 123 1.43 16.26 8.40
C ASP A 123 2.08 16.04 7.03
N LEU A 124 1.74 16.90 6.07
CA LEU A 124 2.26 16.82 4.69
C LEU A 124 3.78 16.98 4.58
N ASN A 125 4.43 17.69 5.52
CA ASN A 125 5.89 17.83 5.50
C ASN A 125 6.55 16.52 5.93
N HIS A 126 6.00 15.89 6.97
CA HIS A 126 6.44 14.57 7.43
C HIS A 126 6.22 13.51 6.33
N ILE A 127 5.03 13.45 5.74
CA ILE A 127 4.73 12.55 4.61
C ILE A 127 5.75 12.73 3.48
N ARG A 128 5.97 13.97 3.04
CA ARG A 128 6.94 14.28 1.98
C ARG A 128 8.33 13.78 2.33
N SER A 129 8.80 14.05 3.55
CA SER A 129 10.12 13.61 4.00
C SER A 129 10.25 12.08 4.01
N THR A 130 9.21 11.37 4.45
CA THR A 130 9.20 9.90 4.50
C THR A 130 9.19 9.29 3.10
N VAL A 131 8.33 9.80 2.20
CA VAL A 131 8.27 9.34 0.80
C VAL A 131 9.57 9.64 0.07
N GLU A 132 10.17 10.81 0.27
CA GLU A 132 11.46 11.17 -0.30
C GLU A 132 12.59 10.24 0.18
N ALA A 133 12.63 9.93 1.48
CA ALA A 133 13.60 9.00 2.04
C ALA A 133 13.41 7.57 1.48
N ALA A 134 12.17 7.13 1.30
CA ALA A 134 11.85 5.84 0.71
C ALA A 134 12.38 5.73 -0.73
N TRP A 135 12.07 6.71 -1.59
CA TRP A 135 12.57 6.73 -2.98
C TRP A 135 14.10 6.80 -3.05
N ARG A 136 14.75 7.64 -2.23
CA ARG A 136 16.22 7.71 -2.17
C ARG A 136 16.84 6.39 -1.75
N SER A 137 16.20 5.64 -0.87
CA SER A 137 16.74 4.37 -0.37
C SER A 137 16.85 3.28 -1.44
N LEU A 138 16.13 3.41 -2.56
CA LEU A 138 16.24 2.49 -3.68
C LEU A 138 17.52 2.69 -4.49
N ASP A 139 18.11 3.89 -4.47
CA ASP A 139 19.29 4.26 -5.27
C ASP A 139 19.09 4.03 -6.79
N LEU A 140 17.86 4.22 -7.28
CA LEU A 140 17.47 4.00 -8.69
C LEU A 140 17.20 5.30 -9.46
N TYR A 141 17.03 6.43 -8.78
CA TYR A 141 16.50 7.66 -9.37
C TYR A 141 17.37 8.87 -9.03
N SER A 142 17.44 9.81 -9.97
CA SER A 142 17.97 11.14 -9.70
C SER A 142 17.04 11.94 -8.79
N GLU A 143 17.56 12.99 -8.15
CA GLU A 143 16.77 13.90 -7.33
C GLU A 143 15.60 14.54 -8.11
N GLY A 144 15.79 14.84 -9.40
CA GLY A 144 14.73 15.39 -10.24
C GLY A 144 13.57 14.41 -10.44
N GLU A 145 13.88 13.14 -10.65
CA GLU A 145 12.88 12.07 -10.77
C GLU A 145 12.15 11.85 -9.44
N ILE A 146 12.88 11.80 -8.32
CA ILE A 146 12.27 11.67 -6.98
C ILE A 146 11.26 12.79 -6.72
N GLN A 147 11.59 14.04 -7.05
CA GLN A 147 10.65 15.15 -6.90
C GLN A 147 9.43 15.03 -7.83
N ALA A 148 9.57 14.43 -9.02
CA ALA A 148 8.44 14.11 -9.89
C ALA A 148 7.53 13.04 -9.26
N PHE A 149 8.11 11.95 -8.71
CA PHE A 149 7.37 10.93 -7.96
C PHE A 149 6.55 11.54 -6.83
N ILE A 150 7.20 12.34 -5.98
CA ILE A 150 6.56 13.02 -4.84
C ILE A 150 5.40 13.90 -5.31
N LYS A 151 5.60 14.69 -6.38
CA LYS A 151 4.58 15.58 -6.91
C LYS A 151 3.36 14.82 -7.45
N GLN A 152 3.55 13.65 -8.05
CA GLN A 152 2.47 12.87 -8.63
C GLN A 152 1.71 12.02 -7.62
N THR A 153 2.40 11.52 -6.58
CA THR A 153 1.84 10.55 -5.64
C THR A 153 1.28 11.18 -4.37
N ILE A 154 1.87 12.27 -3.87
CA ILE A 154 1.31 12.96 -2.69
C ILE A 154 0.12 13.82 -3.13
N ARG A 155 -1.08 13.25 -3.02
CA ARG A 155 -2.35 13.90 -3.34
C ARG A 155 -3.28 13.86 -2.12
N PRO A 156 -3.29 14.93 -1.30
CA PRO A 156 -4.23 15.03 -0.20
C PRO A 156 -5.67 15.03 -0.71
N LEU A 157 -6.55 14.33 -0.01
CA LEU A 157 -7.98 14.32 -0.27
C LEU A 157 -8.62 15.54 0.39
N ASP A 158 -9.28 16.38 -0.42
CA ASP A 158 -9.87 17.63 0.06
C ASP A 158 -11.14 17.42 0.91
N ASN A 159 -11.91 16.37 0.62
CA ASN A 159 -13.22 16.10 1.20
C ASN A 159 -13.30 14.74 1.90
N ALA A 160 -12.18 14.22 2.42
CA ALA A 160 -12.14 12.94 3.12
C ALA A 160 -11.48 13.07 4.50
N VAL A 161 -12.04 12.35 5.48
CA VAL A 161 -11.58 12.42 6.88
C VAL A 161 -11.64 11.06 7.53
N TRP A 162 -10.57 10.69 8.23
CA TRP A 162 -10.59 9.51 9.07
C TRP A 162 -11.36 9.80 10.35
N THR A 163 -12.39 9.00 10.61
CA THR A 163 -13.26 9.11 11.78
C THR A 163 -13.28 7.80 12.54
N LEU A 164 -13.27 7.88 13.89
CA LEU A 164 -13.42 6.71 14.74
C LEU A 164 -14.90 6.36 14.90
N HIS A 165 -15.34 5.30 14.22
CA HIS A 165 -16.68 4.74 14.32
C HIS A 165 -16.79 3.74 15.49
N PRO A 166 -17.87 3.78 16.30
CA PRO A 166 -17.99 2.96 17.51
C PRO A 166 -18.03 1.45 17.25
N ARG A 167 -18.52 1.01 16.08
CA ARG A 167 -18.60 -0.42 15.71
C ARG A 167 -17.42 -0.89 14.85
N PHE A 168 -16.89 -0.02 14.01
CA PHE A 168 -15.98 -0.40 12.91
C PHE A 168 -14.55 0.09 13.11
N GLY A 169 -14.28 0.81 14.20
CA GLY A 169 -13.00 1.48 14.39
C GLY A 169 -12.82 2.62 13.39
N TRP A 170 -11.61 2.81 12.89
CA TRP A 170 -11.35 3.88 11.93
C TRP A 170 -11.98 3.59 10.56
N VAL A 171 -12.73 4.55 10.06
CA VAL A 171 -13.36 4.57 8.74
C VAL A 171 -13.02 5.87 8.02
N LEU A 172 -12.94 5.84 6.69
CA LEU A 172 -12.74 7.03 5.87
C LEU A 172 -14.09 7.52 5.38
N GLU A 173 -14.48 8.71 5.81
CA GLU A 173 -15.76 9.35 5.47
C GLU A 173 -15.54 10.48 4.47
N GLY A 174 -16.57 10.76 3.66
CA GLY A 174 -16.56 11.84 2.67
C GLY A 174 -16.39 11.34 1.22
N GLU A 175 -15.90 12.21 0.34
CA GLU A 175 -15.67 11.88 -1.08
C GLU A 175 -14.32 11.17 -1.24
N ALA A 176 -14.30 9.88 -0.93
CA ALA A 176 -13.11 9.04 -1.08
C ALA A 176 -13.42 7.69 -1.72
N TYR A 177 -12.50 7.25 -2.56
CA TYR A 177 -12.50 5.94 -3.18
C TYR A 177 -11.95 4.89 -2.20
N THR A 178 -12.82 4.43 -1.30
CA THR A 178 -12.48 3.46 -0.25
C THR A 178 -13.54 2.37 -0.13
N LEU A 179 -13.15 1.20 0.36
CA LEU A 179 -14.10 0.19 0.87
C LEU A 179 -14.28 0.28 2.40
N ARG A 180 -13.41 1.02 3.10
CA ARG A 180 -13.37 1.14 4.56
C ARG A 180 -14.19 2.33 5.04
N HIS A 181 -15.48 2.34 4.72
CA HIS A 181 -16.44 3.37 5.14
C HIS A 181 -17.63 2.74 5.88
N ALA A 182 -18.27 3.44 6.81
CA ALA A 182 -19.26 2.84 7.72
C ALA A 182 -20.50 2.21 7.04
N GLY A 183 -20.75 2.52 5.76
CA GLY A 183 -21.83 1.93 4.97
C GLY A 183 -21.51 0.54 4.37
N ASN A 184 -20.24 0.14 4.33
CA ASN A 184 -19.82 -1.17 3.84
C ASN A 184 -19.61 -2.14 5.01
N GLU A 185 -20.64 -2.89 5.39
CA GLU A 185 -20.55 -3.88 6.47
C GLU A 185 -19.77 -5.15 6.07
N GLU A 186 -19.51 -5.37 4.79
CA GLU A 186 -18.75 -6.52 4.29
C GLU A 186 -17.24 -6.34 4.40
N PHE A 187 -16.77 -5.10 4.61
CA PHE A 187 -15.35 -4.83 4.82
C PHE A 187 -14.85 -5.52 6.11
N PRO A 188 -13.67 -6.18 6.09
CA PRO A 188 -13.21 -7.01 7.21
C PRO A 188 -12.58 -6.19 8.34
N TYR A 189 -13.34 -5.30 8.98
CA TYR A 189 -12.85 -4.38 10.02
C TYR A 189 -12.11 -5.08 11.16
N ASP A 190 -12.70 -6.15 11.70
CA ASP A 190 -12.13 -6.87 12.85
C ASP A 190 -10.80 -7.55 12.49
N ASP A 191 -10.71 -8.12 11.29
CA ASP A 191 -9.51 -8.83 10.87
C ASP A 191 -8.39 -7.86 10.47
N LEU A 192 -8.72 -6.74 9.82
CA LEU A 192 -7.78 -5.65 9.60
C LEU A 192 -7.27 -5.09 10.93
N GLN A 193 -8.15 -4.84 11.91
CA GLN A 193 -7.74 -4.30 13.21
C GLN A 193 -6.84 -5.27 13.98
N LYS A 194 -7.09 -6.59 13.90
CA LYS A 194 -6.19 -7.60 14.48
C LYS A 194 -4.81 -7.55 13.84
N LEU A 195 -4.72 -7.43 12.52
CA LEU A 195 -3.45 -7.29 11.81
C LEU A 195 -2.72 -6.01 12.21
N LEU A 196 -3.42 -4.87 12.26
CA LEU A 196 -2.82 -3.59 12.64
C LEU A 196 -2.27 -3.60 14.07
N ASN A 197 -2.98 -4.25 15.00
CA ASN A 197 -2.48 -4.41 16.38
C ASN A 197 -1.18 -5.22 16.47
N GLN A 198 -0.87 -6.07 15.48
CA GLN A 198 0.40 -6.80 15.42
C GLN A 198 1.54 -5.91 14.92
N ALA A 199 1.27 -4.94 14.05
CA ALA A 199 2.25 -3.97 13.57
C ALA A 199 2.68 -2.97 14.66
N ASP A 200 1.78 -2.70 15.61
CA ASP A 200 1.99 -1.76 16.72
C ASP A 200 2.63 -2.39 17.96
N ALA A 201 2.74 -3.73 18.02
CA ALA A 201 3.21 -4.49 19.18
C ALA A 201 4.74 -4.45 19.35
#